data_AF-A0A1N7R1H8-F1
#
_entry.id   AF-A0A1N7R1H8-F1
#
_cell.length_a   1.000
_cell.length_b   1.000
_cell.length_c   1.000
_cell.angle_alpha   90.00
_cell.angle_beta   90.00
_cell.angle_gamma   90.00
#
_symmetry.space_group_name_H-M   'P 1'
#
loop_
_entity.id
_entity.type
_entity.pdbx_description
1 polymer ?
#
loop_
_entity_poly.entity_id
_entity_poly.type
_entity_poly.pdbx_seq_one_letter_code
_entity_poly.pdbx_strand_id
1 'polypeptide(L)' 'KDKDGNPIVGYLKPPGREIKATALSMYSQNKILECGEFIRDNCWLGGDERLKMSGDIADTAAIQASGIIKFLEAELGEV' A
#
# COMPACT_ATOMS: atom_id res chain seq x y z
N LYS A 1 0.21 10.69 12.59
CA LYS A 1 -0.03 10.84 14.04
C LYS A 1 -1.27 11.71 14.21
N ASP A 2 -2.06 11.51 15.26
CA ASP A 2 -3.18 12.42 15.55
C ASP A 2 -2.68 13.75 16.13
N LYS A 3 -3.61 14.64 16.49
CA LYS A 3 -3.31 15.97 17.05
C LYS A 3 -2.59 15.90 18.39
N ASP A 4 -2.71 14.77 19.09
CA ASP A 4 -2.10 14.50 20.39
C ASP A 4 -0.79 13.69 20.26
N GLY A 5 -0.34 13.44 19.02
CA GLY A 5 0.90 12.74 18.72
C GLY A 5 0.81 11.22 18.76
N ASN A 6 -0.37 10.64 18.98
CA ASN A 6 -0.57 9.20 18.98
C ASN A 6 -0.48 8.62 17.57
N PRO A 7 -0.01 7.37 17.43
CA PRO A 7 -0.02 6.69 16.14
C PRO A 7 -1.47 6.44 15.68
N ILE A 8 -1.73 6.75 14.41
CA ILE A 8 -2.97 6.36 13.72
C ILE A 8 -2.67 5.01 13.06
N VAL A 9 -3.40 3.97 13.43
CA VAL A 9 -3.07 2.59 13.05
C VAL A 9 -4.21 1.95 12.27
N GLY A 10 -3.83 1.24 11.22
CA GLY A 10 -4.71 0.42 10.40
C GLY A 10 -4.06 -0.93 10.14
N TYR A 11 -4.88 -1.93 9.83
CA TYR A 11 -4.43 -3.29 9.63
C TYR A 11 -4.73 -3.74 8.21
N LEU A 12 -3.74 -4.37 7.57
CA LEU A 12 -3.86 -4.94 6.24
C LEU A 12 -3.68 -6.45 6.29
N LYS A 13 -4.51 -7.19 5.56
CA LYS A 13 -4.25 -8.60 5.26
C LYS A 13 -3.16 -8.72 4.20
N PRO A 14 -2.46 -9.85 4.11
CA PRO A 14 -1.58 -10.12 3.00
C PRO A 14 -2.34 -10.10 1.65
N PRO A 15 -1.77 -9.47 0.61
CA PRO A 15 -2.39 -9.41 -0.72
C PRO A 15 -2.31 -10.76 -1.44
N GLY A 16 -3.40 -11.12 -2.12
CA GLY A 16 -3.46 -12.25 -3.05
C GLY A 16 -2.62 -12.01 -4.32
N ARG A 17 -2.53 -13.03 -5.20
CA ARG A 17 -1.69 -12.97 -6.41
C ARG A 17 -2.17 -11.88 -7.36
N GLU A 18 -3.47 -11.77 -7.54
CA GLU A 18 -4.14 -10.79 -8.39
C GLU A 18 -3.87 -9.35 -7.92
N ILE A 19 -3.97 -9.10 -6.61
CA ILE A 19 -3.65 -7.80 -6.03
C ILE A 19 -2.17 -7.48 -6.22
N LYS A 20 -1.27 -8.46 -5.95
CA LYS A 20 0.17 -8.28 -6.15
C LYS A 20 0.54 -7.97 -7.59
N ALA A 21 -0.06 -8.66 -8.57
CA ALA A 21 0.25 -8.45 -9.99
C ALA A 21 -0.14 -7.04 -10.45
N THR A 22 -1.33 -6.58 -10.09
CA THR A 22 -1.78 -5.21 -10.42
C THR A 22 -0.93 -4.16 -9.71
N ALA A 23 -0.67 -4.34 -8.42
CA ALA A 23 0.16 -3.42 -7.64
C ALA A 23 1.60 -3.33 -8.18
N LEU A 24 2.18 -4.46 -8.61
CA LEU A 24 3.51 -4.49 -9.23
C LEU A 24 3.54 -3.70 -10.55
N SER A 25 2.50 -3.83 -11.38
CA SER A 25 2.38 -3.05 -12.63
C SER A 25 2.28 -1.55 -12.38
N MET A 26 1.57 -1.13 -11.34
CA MET A 26 1.50 0.28 -10.93
C MET A 26 2.86 0.77 -10.41
N TYR A 27 3.52 -0.05 -9.58
CA TYR A 27 4.84 0.24 -9.03
C TYR A 27 5.88 0.42 -10.15
N SER A 28 5.92 -0.47 -11.16
CA SER A 28 6.85 -0.36 -12.29
C SER A 28 6.59 0.86 -13.18
N GLN A 29 5.39 1.42 -13.14
CA GLN A 29 5.04 2.67 -13.81
C GLN A 29 5.34 3.93 -12.96
N ASN A 30 5.99 3.78 -11.81
CA ASN A 30 6.22 4.84 -10.82
C ASN A 30 4.93 5.49 -10.27
N LYS A 31 3.80 4.77 -10.32
CA LYS A 31 2.51 5.19 -9.74
C LYS A 31 2.42 4.76 -8.29
N ILE A 32 3.31 5.30 -7.45
CA ILE A 32 3.54 4.83 -6.08
C ILE A 32 2.32 5.08 -5.19
N LEU A 33 1.67 6.23 -5.35
CA LEU A 33 0.49 6.59 -4.56
C LEU A 33 -0.68 5.67 -4.92
N GLU A 34 -0.99 5.52 -6.21
CA GLU A 34 -2.08 4.67 -6.69
C GLU A 34 -1.83 3.19 -6.37
N CYS A 35 -0.58 2.73 -6.43
CA CYS A 35 -0.19 1.41 -5.96
C CYS A 35 -0.54 1.23 -4.47
N GLY A 36 -0.17 2.21 -3.66
CA GLY A 36 -0.45 2.25 -2.23
C GLY A 36 -1.94 2.24 -1.91
N GLU A 37 -2.73 3.07 -2.59
CA GLU A 37 -4.18 3.13 -2.46
C GLU A 37 -4.83 1.81 -2.84
N PHE A 38 -4.42 1.23 -3.98
CA PHE A 38 -4.92 -0.05 -4.45
C PHE A 38 -4.66 -1.17 -3.44
N ILE A 39 -3.44 -1.24 -2.87
CA ILE A 39 -3.09 -2.22 -1.83
C ILE A 39 -3.93 -1.99 -0.59
N ARG A 40 -3.97 -0.75 -0.08
CA ARG A 40 -4.74 -0.39 1.12
C ARG A 40 -6.19 -0.82 0.97
N ASP A 41 -6.84 -0.45 -0.12
CA ASP A 41 -8.28 -0.64 -0.29
C ASP A 41 -8.67 -2.11 -0.44
N ASN A 42 -7.83 -2.91 -1.11
CA ASN A 42 -8.08 -4.35 -1.29
C ASN A 42 -7.64 -5.21 -0.09
N CYS A 43 -6.73 -4.68 0.74
CA CYS A 43 -6.17 -5.40 1.87
C CYS A 43 -6.68 -4.92 3.24
N TRP A 44 -7.53 -3.90 3.30
CA TRP A 44 -8.02 -3.35 4.56
C TRP A 44 -8.73 -4.37 5.44
N LEU A 45 -8.33 -4.46 6.70
CA LEU A 45 -9.00 -5.24 7.75
C LEU A 45 -9.73 -4.37 8.78
N GLY A 46 -9.43 -3.07 8.83
CA GLY A 46 -9.99 -2.15 9.82
C GLY A 46 -8.91 -1.32 10.54
N GLY A 47 -9.36 -0.48 11.47
CA GLY A 47 -8.52 0.43 12.23
C GLY A 47 -9.10 1.84 12.19
N ASP A 48 -8.23 2.84 12.14
CA ASP A 48 -8.66 4.24 12.01
C ASP A 48 -9.06 4.57 10.56
N GLU A 49 -10.34 4.89 10.36
CA GLU A 49 -10.91 5.17 9.03
C GLU A 49 -10.27 6.40 8.35
N ARG A 50 -9.61 7.30 9.09
CA ARG A 50 -8.90 8.44 8.50
C ARG A 50 -7.78 8.00 7.55
N LEU A 51 -7.29 6.77 7.67
CA LEU A 51 -6.30 6.17 6.77
C LEU A 51 -6.87 5.87 5.37
N LYS A 52 -8.20 5.89 5.21
CA LYS A 52 -8.91 5.71 3.93
C LYS A 52 -9.60 6.97 3.43
N MET A 53 -9.76 8.00 4.27
CA MET A 53 -10.44 9.24 3.92
C MET A 53 -9.50 10.19 3.19
N SER A 54 -9.90 10.70 2.03
CA SER A 54 -9.10 11.60 1.19
C SER A 54 -8.43 12.72 1.99
N GLY A 55 -7.14 12.92 1.77
CA GLY A 55 -6.29 13.90 2.43
C GLY A 55 -4.95 13.31 2.89
N ASP A 56 -4.09 14.15 3.45
CA ASP A 56 -2.68 13.84 3.73
C ASP A 56 -2.46 12.55 4.56
N ILE A 57 -3.39 12.22 5.46
CA ILE A 57 -3.34 11.00 6.29
C ILE A 57 -3.52 9.75 5.42
N ALA A 58 -4.48 9.77 4.50
CA ALA A 58 -4.73 8.67 3.58
C ALA A 58 -3.60 8.51 2.56
N ASP A 59 -3.04 9.61 2.07
CA ASP A 59 -1.91 9.58 1.13
C ASP A 59 -0.67 8.98 1.79
N THR A 60 -0.38 9.39 3.03
CA THR A 60 0.71 8.82 3.81
C THR A 60 0.49 7.33 4.10
N ALA A 61 -0.76 6.93 4.37
CA ALA A 61 -1.10 5.53 4.60
C ALA A 61 -0.94 4.68 3.32
N ALA A 62 -1.33 5.22 2.17
CA ALA A 62 -1.13 4.59 0.88
C ALA A 62 0.37 4.40 0.57
N ILE A 63 1.19 5.44 0.74
CA ILE A 63 2.65 5.33 0.56
C ILE A 63 3.25 4.26 1.48
N GLN A 64 2.79 4.17 2.74
CA GLN A 64 3.24 3.09 3.63
C GLN A 64 2.79 1.71 3.13
N ALA A 65 1.55 1.59 2.64
CA ALA A 65 1.03 0.34 2.10
C ALA A 65 1.83 -0.16 0.88
N SER A 66 2.29 0.73 0.00
CA SER A 66 3.16 0.35 -1.12
C SER A 66 4.54 -0.14 -0.67
N GLY A 67 5.06 0.34 0.45
CA GLY A 67 6.30 -0.13 1.06
C GLY A 67 6.19 -1.47 1.82
N ILE A 68 4.98 -1.90 2.21
CA ILE A 68 4.77 -3.19 2.91
C ILE A 68 4.93 -4.37 1.93
N ILE A 69 4.52 -4.21 0.67
CA ILE A 69 4.76 -5.23 -0.34
C ILE A 69 6.19 -5.07 -0.86
N LYS A 70 7.07 -5.98 -0.46
CA LYS A 70 8.40 -6.09 -1.06
C LYS A 70 8.26 -6.62 -2.49
N PHE A 71 8.28 -5.73 -3.47
CA PHE A 71 8.52 -6.08 -4.87
C PHE A 71 10.02 -6.37 -5.01
N LEU A 72 10.41 -7.62 -4.73
CA LEU A 72 11.79 -8.05 -4.93
C LEU A 72 12.06 -8.12 -6.44
N GLU A 73 13.10 -7.40 -6.89
CA GLU A 73 13.60 -7.51 -8.25
C GLU A 73 14.37 -8.83 -8.39
N ALA A 74 14.06 -9.58 -9.45
CA ALA A 74 14.76 -10.80 -9.80
C ALA A 74 15.02 -10.79 -11.31
N GLU A 75 16.22 -11.19 -11.71
CA GLU A 75 16.61 -11.30 -13.11
C GLU A 75 16.60 -12.77 -13.53
N LEU A 76 16.13 -13.04 -14.75
CA LEU A 76 16.17 -14.36 -15.37
C LEU A 76 17.26 -14.36 -16.45
N GLY A 77 18.16 -15.35 -16.40
CA GLY A 77 19.11 -15.62 -17.47
C GLY A 77 18.57 -16.70 -18.41
N GLU A 78 18.82 -16.55 -19.71
CA GLU A 78 18.58 -17.58 -20.72
C GLU A 78 19.84 -18.45 -20.88
N VAL A 79 19.67 -19.74 -21.17
CA VAL A 79 20.77 -20.70 -21.39
C VAL A 79 20.99 -20.91 -22.89
#